data_AF-A0A9J6C1Z3-F1
#
_entry.id   AF-A0A9J6C1Z3-F1
#
_cell.length_a   1.000
_cell.length_b   1.000
_cell.length_c   1.000
_cell.angle_alpha   90.00
_cell.angle_beta   90.00
_cell.angle_gamma   90.00
#
_symmetry.space_group_name_H-M   'P 1'
#
loop_
_entity.id
_entity.type
_entity.pdbx_description
1 polymer ?
#
loop_
_entity_poly.entity_id
_entity_poly.type
_entity_poly.pdbx_seq_one_letter_code
_entity_poly.pdbx_strand_id
1 'polypeptide(L)'
;MEFITKVFFLICAINFANGDDSADSACDCMAKKLKQKGFLDNDFPHGETNPLVCFILQKVLEAFKNKIYERFEAKETINANCAKSKLMEKSFIDLMMKKEVIEMSTKLQPEKAKQLLENNRNDMKRILNEVAEECESDKTWAGAFDDVLGNTNSTLSVLEQNYCVLNYLLDNEIIEVENANRNPENIDISNINCDVIMNNYFTKLQNDVKEKYSTSSEDEGELECIQQKMNKKNLTTILAVNEIEKLDIPLDEKRRNKAKLEKLTQKYVKDIFSCVL
;
A
#
# COMPACT_ATOMS: atom_id res chain seq x y z
N MET A 1 9.05 -0.81 4.60
CA MET A 1 7.92 -1.72 4.30
C MET A 1 6.91 -1.12 3.34
N GLU A 2 6.52 0.12 3.57
CA GLU A 2 5.39 0.76 2.91
C GLU A 2 5.64 1.20 1.43
N PHE A 3 6.87 1.54 1.06
CA PHE A 3 7.18 2.22 -0.22
C PHE A 3 6.99 1.39 -1.50
N ILE A 4 7.13 0.06 -1.46
CA ILE A 4 7.09 -0.76 -2.69
C ILE A 4 5.64 -1.21 -2.97
N THR A 5 4.84 -1.53 -1.95
CA THR A 5 3.38 -1.73 -2.09
C THR A 5 2.70 -0.47 -2.61
N LYS A 6 3.22 0.70 -2.26
CA LYS A 6 2.85 2.00 -2.83
C LYS A 6 3.32 2.22 -4.27
N VAL A 7 4.37 1.54 -4.74
CA VAL A 7 4.76 1.48 -6.17
C VAL A 7 3.72 0.69 -6.98
N PHE A 8 3.02 -0.28 -6.37
CA PHE A 8 1.85 -0.92 -6.98
C PHE A 8 0.72 0.10 -7.23
N PHE A 9 0.43 0.93 -6.24
CA PHE A 9 -0.48 2.07 -6.33
C PHE A 9 0.00 3.10 -7.38
N LEU A 10 1.32 3.35 -7.42
CA LEU A 10 1.98 4.22 -8.38
C LEU A 10 1.85 3.69 -9.82
N ILE A 11 1.85 2.37 -10.03
CA ILE A 11 1.77 1.78 -11.37
C ILE A 11 0.33 1.51 -11.83
N CYS A 12 -0.59 1.30 -10.89
CA CYS A 12 -1.99 1.58 -11.15
C CYS A 12 -2.10 3.03 -11.67
N ALA A 13 -1.62 4.02 -10.90
CA ALA A 13 -1.54 5.46 -11.24
C ALA A 13 -0.86 5.79 -12.59
N ILE A 14 0.15 5.03 -13.04
CA ILE A 14 0.81 5.19 -14.35
C ILE A 14 -0.11 4.78 -15.51
N ASN A 15 -0.93 3.73 -15.35
CA ASN A 15 -1.89 3.33 -16.39
C ASN A 15 -3.09 4.30 -16.49
N PHE A 16 -3.43 5.00 -15.41
CA PHE A 16 -4.43 6.08 -15.40
C PHE A 16 -4.02 7.32 -16.20
N ALA A 17 -2.76 7.41 -16.64
CA ALA A 17 -2.30 8.60 -17.32
C ALA A 17 -2.96 8.84 -18.68
N ASN A 18 -3.53 7.79 -19.28
CA ASN A 18 -4.14 7.79 -20.61
C ASN A 18 -5.65 8.09 -20.65
N GLY A 19 -6.29 8.41 -19.51
CA GLY A 19 -7.61 9.05 -19.48
C GLY A 19 -8.77 8.21 -20.03
N ASP A 20 -9.35 7.35 -19.19
CA ASP A 20 -10.78 6.99 -19.13
C ASP A 20 -10.97 5.82 -18.14
N ASP A 21 -11.98 5.88 -17.25
CA ASP A 21 -12.58 4.80 -16.42
C ASP A 21 -11.69 3.61 -15.94
N SER A 22 -10.39 3.83 -15.73
CA SER A 22 -9.40 2.74 -15.74
C SER A 22 -9.17 2.05 -14.38
N ALA A 23 -9.68 2.59 -13.27
CA ALA A 23 -9.59 1.95 -11.95
C ALA A 23 -10.35 0.63 -11.94
N ASP A 24 -11.57 0.69 -12.47
CA ASP A 24 -12.46 -0.46 -12.61
C ASP A 24 -11.82 -1.48 -13.55
N SER A 25 -11.17 -1.06 -14.64
CA SER A 25 -10.52 -1.98 -15.58
C SER A 25 -9.29 -2.72 -15.00
N ALA A 26 -8.49 -2.06 -14.16
CA ALA A 26 -7.35 -2.70 -13.48
C ALA A 26 -7.83 -3.70 -12.42
N CYS A 27 -8.82 -3.31 -11.60
CA CYS A 27 -9.45 -4.19 -10.62
C CYS A 27 -10.15 -5.37 -11.29
N ASP A 28 -10.88 -5.14 -12.38
CA ASP A 28 -11.55 -6.16 -13.18
C ASP A 28 -10.54 -7.13 -13.82
N CYS A 29 -9.38 -6.63 -14.24
CA CYS A 29 -8.30 -7.48 -14.72
C CYS A 29 -7.75 -8.41 -13.64
N MET A 30 -7.48 -7.86 -12.45
CA MET A 30 -7.02 -8.64 -11.30
C MET A 30 -8.08 -9.66 -10.89
N ALA A 31 -9.34 -9.25 -10.83
CA ALA A 31 -10.47 -10.12 -10.53
C ALA A 31 -10.53 -11.29 -11.52
N LYS A 32 -10.48 -11.02 -12.83
CA LYS A 32 -10.46 -12.06 -13.87
C LYS A 32 -9.29 -13.03 -13.70
N LYS A 33 -8.08 -12.53 -13.43
CA LYS A 33 -6.88 -13.36 -13.19
C LYS A 33 -7.02 -14.23 -11.94
N LEU A 34 -7.52 -13.66 -10.84
CA LEU A 34 -7.72 -14.38 -9.58
C LEU A 34 -8.81 -15.45 -9.72
N LYS A 35 -9.86 -15.21 -10.51
CA LYS A 35 -10.86 -16.22 -10.88
C LYS A 35 -10.25 -17.37 -11.67
N GLN A 36 -9.47 -17.08 -12.71
CA GLN A 36 -8.78 -18.11 -13.50
C GLN A 36 -7.86 -18.99 -12.65
N LYS A 37 -7.28 -18.44 -11.57
CA LYS A 37 -6.43 -19.15 -10.62
C LYS A 37 -7.21 -19.81 -9.46
N GLY A 38 -8.53 -19.63 -9.37
CA GLY A 38 -9.35 -20.17 -8.30
C GLY A 38 -9.27 -19.44 -6.95
N PHE A 39 -8.71 -18.23 -6.90
CA PHE A 39 -8.68 -17.40 -5.68
C PHE A 39 -9.99 -16.63 -5.45
N LEU A 40 -10.75 -16.37 -6.52
CA LEU A 40 -12.07 -15.77 -6.49
C LEU A 40 -13.09 -16.70 -7.13
N ASP A 41 -14.32 -16.67 -6.61
CA ASP A 41 -15.42 -17.46 -7.14
C ASP A 41 -15.78 -17.05 -8.57
N ASN A 42 -16.29 -18.01 -9.34
CA ASN A 42 -16.68 -17.77 -10.74
C ASN A 42 -17.81 -16.75 -10.88
N ASP A 43 -18.61 -16.52 -9.85
CA ASP A 43 -19.66 -15.51 -9.79
C ASP A 43 -19.17 -14.15 -9.28
N PHE A 44 -17.89 -14.01 -8.90
CA PHE A 44 -17.35 -12.74 -8.43
C PHE A 44 -17.52 -11.66 -9.51
N PRO A 45 -18.12 -10.50 -9.16
CA PRO A 45 -18.46 -9.47 -10.11
C PRO A 45 -17.19 -8.83 -10.69
N HIS A 46 -17.10 -8.77 -12.01
CA HIS A 46 -16.08 -8.00 -12.71
C HIS A 46 -16.65 -7.52 -14.05
N GLY A 47 -16.24 -6.35 -14.51
CA GLY A 47 -16.60 -5.76 -15.80
C GLY A 47 -15.66 -6.17 -16.93
N GLU A 48 -15.74 -5.44 -18.04
CA GLU A 48 -14.89 -5.68 -19.21
C GLU A 48 -13.43 -5.28 -18.93
N THR A 49 -12.51 -6.14 -19.36
CA THR A 49 -11.08 -5.95 -19.13
C THR A 49 -10.41 -5.38 -20.38
N ASN A 50 -9.66 -4.28 -20.25
CA ASN A 50 -8.79 -3.80 -21.31
C ASN A 50 -7.52 -4.68 -21.41
N PRO A 51 -7.27 -5.38 -22.54
CA PRO A 51 -6.13 -6.29 -22.67
C PRO A 51 -4.76 -5.65 -22.45
N LEU A 52 -4.58 -4.38 -22.85
CA LEU A 52 -3.32 -3.66 -22.70
C LEU A 52 -3.06 -3.34 -21.22
N VAL A 53 -4.09 -2.83 -20.51
CA VAL A 53 -4.03 -2.57 -19.06
C VAL A 53 -3.69 -3.87 -18.32
N CYS A 54 -4.34 -4.97 -18.70
CA CYS A 54 -4.06 -6.29 -18.15
C CYS A 54 -2.61 -6.74 -18.34
N PHE A 55 -2.07 -6.57 -19.54
CA PHE A 55 -0.70 -6.96 -19.85
C PHE A 55 0.33 -6.16 -19.04
N ILE A 56 0.16 -4.83 -18.97
CA ILE A 56 1.05 -3.95 -18.20
C ILE A 56 0.99 -4.32 -16.72
N LEU A 57 -0.21 -4.49 -16.17
CA LEU A 57 -0.41 -4.86 -14.78
C LEU A 57 0.30 -6.18 -14.41
N GLN A 58 0.30 -7.17 -15.32
CA GLN A 58 1.01 -8.42 -15.10
C GLN A 58 2.53 -8.24 -15.01
N LYS A 59 3.13 -7.45 -15.91
CA LYS A 59 4.57 -7.18 -15.89
C LYS A 59 5.01 -6.47 -14.62
N VAL A 60 4.18 -5.56 -14.16
CA VAL A 60 4.39 -4.81 -12.95
C VAL A 60 4.31 -5.70 -11.72
N LEU A 61 3.29 -6.56 -11.67
CA LEU A 61 3.15 -7.55 -10.61
C LEU A 61 4.37 -8.47 -10.50
N GLU A 62 4.91 -8.92 -11.63
CA GLU A 62 6.11 -9.77 -11.64
C GLU A 62 7.33 -9.05 -11.06
N ALA A 63 7.60 -7.81 -11.50
CA ALA A 63 8.69 -7.01 -10.95
C ALA A 63 8.52 -6.73 -9.44
N PHE A 64 7.28 -6.50 -9.02
CA PHE A 64 6.93 -6.19 -7.64
C PHE A 64 7.09 -7.38 -6.68
N LYS A 65 6.67 -8.58 -7.13
CA LYS A 65 6.80 -9.83 -6.35
C LYS A 65 8.23 -10.02 -5.86
N ASN A 66 9.21 -9.84 -6.73
CA ASN A 66 10.62 -10.02 -6.38
C ASN A 66 11.09 -8.99 -5.32
N LYS A 67 10.63 -7.74 -5.43
CA LYS A 67 11.02 -6.64 -4.54
C LYS A 67 10.44 -6.73 -3.13
N ILE A 68 9.25 -7.33 -2.94
CA ILE A 68 8.74 -7.60 -1.59
C ILE A 68 9.71 -8.52 -0.85
N TYR A 69 10.17 -9.57 -1.52
CA TYR A 69 10.95 -10.63 -0.89
C TYR A 69 12.42 -10.26 -0.66
N GLU A 70 13.02 -9.44 -1.54
CA GLU A 70 14.38 -8.88 -1.35
C GLU A 70 14.52 -8.10 -0.02
N ARG A 71 13.43 -7.63 0.58
CA ARG A 71 13.48 -6.88 1.84
C ARG A 71 13.67 -7.74 3.07
N PHE A 72 13.35 -9.02 2.99
CA PHE A 72 13.66 -9.95 4.06
C PHE A 72 15.16 -10.17 4.17
N GLU A 73 15.91 -10.01 3.08
CA GLU A 73 17.37 -10.19 3.06
C GLU A 73 18.08 -9.20 4.00
N ALA A 74 17.47 -8.05 4.29
CA ALA A 74 17.99 -7.05 5.22
C ALA A 74 17.57 -7.28 6.69
N LYS A 75 16.89 -8.38 7.01
CA LYS A 75 16.38 -8.68 8.36
C LYS A 75 16.99 -9.98 8.87
N GLU A 76 17.94 -9.86 9.80
CA GLU A 76 18.65 -11.01 10.38
C GLU A 76 17.72 -12.03 11.04
N THR A 77 16.56 -11.60 11.53
CA THR A 77 15.56 -12.47 12.17
C THR A 77 14.69 -13.25 11.18
N ILE A 78 14.89 -13.07 9.87
CA ILE A 78 14.10 -13.71 8.81
C ILE A 78 15.04 -14.49 7.90
N ASN A 79 14.78 -15.79 7.72
CA ASN A 79 15.45 -16.60 6.72
C ASN A 79 14.89 -16.25 5.32
N ALA A 80 15.42 -15.18 4.74
CA ALA A 80 14.88 -14.52 3.56
C ALA A 80 14.72 -15.46 2.36
N ASN A 81 15.72 -16.32 2.10
CA ASN A 81 15.70 -17.22 0.95
C ASN A 81 14.61 -18.28 1.07
N CYS A 82 14.48 -18.92 2.25
CA CYS A 82 13.41 -19.87 2.49
C CYS A 82 12.04 -19.18 2.45
N ALA A 83 11.88 -18.07 3.18
CA ALA A 83 10.62 -17.34 3.26
C ALA A 83 10.13 -16.88 1.89
N LYS A 84 11.01 -16.33 1.06
CA LYS A 84 10.72 -15.94 -0.33
C LYS A 84 10.17 -17.12 -1.13
N SER A 85 10.88 -18.24 -1.14
CA SER A 85 10.49 -19.43 -1.90
C SER A 85 9.12 -19.94 -1.46
N LYS A 86 8.91 -20.06 -0.14
CA LYS A 86 7.68 -20.62 0.44
C LYS A 86 6.47 -19.69 0.30
N LEU A 87 6.63 -18.38 0.45
CA LEU A 87 5.55 -17.42 0.22
C LEU A 87 5.15 -17.35 -1.27
N MET A 88 6.11 -17.52 -2.18
CA MET A 88 5.83 -17.66 -3.62
C MET A 88 5.08 -18.95 -3.92
N GLU A 89 5.52 -20.09 -3.38
CA GLU A 89 4.87 -21.40 -3.53
C GLU A 89 3.41 -21.36 -3.05
N LYS A 90 3.18 -20.80 -1.85
CA LYS A 90 1.85 -20.66 -1.25
C LYS A 90 1.03 -19.50 -1.85
N SER A 91 1.50 -18.86 -2.93
CA SER A 91 0.80 -17.79 -3.65
C SER A 91 0.35 -16.62 -2.76
N PHE A 92 1.15 -16.25 -1.76
CA PHE A 92 0.81 -15.22 -0.77
C PHE A 92 0.44 -13.87 -1.41
N ILE A 93 1.13 -13.49 -2.49
CA ILE A 93 0.86 -12.25 -3.22
C ILE A 93 -0.50 -12.29 -3.94
N ASP A 94 -0.96 -13.46 -4.38
CA ASP A 94 -2.30 -13.59 -4.96
C ASP A 94 -3.39 -13.36 -3.89
N LEU A 95 -3.14 -13.71 -2.62
CA LEU A 95 -4.03 -13.36 -1.50
C LEU A 95 -3.98 -11.87 -1.13
N MET A 96 -2.81 -11.24 -1.19
CA MET A 96 -2.71 -9.79 -1.03
C MET A 96 -3.51 -9.06 -2.13
N MET A 97 -3.38 -9.49 -3.39
CA MET A 97 -4.17 -8.94 -4.50
C MET A 97 -5.68 -9.18 -4.31
N LYS A 98 -6.07 -10.35 -3.79
CA LYS A 98 -7.46 -10.66 -3.48
C LYS A 98 -8.06 -9.67 -2.48
N LYS A 99 -7.32 -9.30 -1.42
CA LYS A 99 -7.73 -8.28 -0.45
C LYS A 99 -8.09 -6.98 -1.18
N GLU A 100 -7.16 -6.46 -1.99
CA GLU A 100 -7.33 -5.20 -2.73
C GLU A 100 -8.55 -5.24 -3.65
N VAL A 101 -8.74 -6.32 -4.41
CA VAL A 101 -9.89 -6.47 -5.31
C VAL A 101 -11.22 -6.45 -4.55
N ILE A 102 -11.29 -7.07 -3.36
CA ILE A 102 -12.52 -7.06 -2.54
C ILE A 102 -12.81 -5.67 -1.99
N GLU A 103 -11.79 -4.97 -1.47
CA GLU A 103 -11.96 -3.62 -0.89
C GLU A 103 -12.41 -2.60 -1.94
N MET A 104 -11.81 -2.67 -3.13
CA MET A 104 -12.11 -1.77 -4.25
C MET A 104 -13.41 -2.09 -4.98
N SER A 105 -13.93 -3.32 -4.85
CA SER A 105 -15.14 -3.73 -5.56
C SER A 105 -16.40 -3.05 -5.02
N THR A 106 -16.91 -2.07 -5.75
CA THR A 106 -18.21 -1.39 -5.50
C THR A 106 -19.43 -2.28 -5.75
N LYS A 107 -19.25 -3.42 -6.44
CA LYS A 107 -20.32 -4.35 -6.85
C LYS A 107 -20.68 -5.39 -5.77
N LEU A 108 -19.98 -5.40 -4.64
CA LEU A 108 -20.22 -6.33 -3.53
C LEU A 108 -21.10 -5.69 -2.46
N GLN A 109 -22.03 -6.49 -1.92
CA GLN A 109 -22.75 -6.13 -0.69
C GLN A 109 -21.75 -5.99 0.49
N PRO A 110 -21.90 -4.99 1.37
CA PRO A 110 -20.95 -4.73 2.46
C PRO A 110 -20.67 -5.93 3.36
N GLU A 111 -21.69 -6.71 3.72
CA GLU A 111 -21.57 -7.88 4.59
C GLU A 111 -20.77 -9.00 3.89
N LYS A 112 -21.02 -9.22 2.60
CA LYS A 112 -20.26 -10.18 1.79
C LYS A 112 -18.80 -9.74 1.67
N ALA A 113 -18.55 -8.45 1.43
CA ALA A 113 -17.19 -7.90 1.37
C ALA A 113 -16.45 -8.11 2.70
N LYS A 114 -17.09 -7.78 3.83
CA LYS A 114 -16.52 -7.99 5.17
C LYS A 114 -16.15 -9.45 5.42
N GLN A 115 -17.05 -10.39 5.12
CA GLN A 115 -16.80 -11.82 5.27
C GLN A 115 -15.62 -12.29 4.40
N LEU A 116 -15.58 -11.88 3.13
CA LEU A 116 -14.50 -12.25 2.22
C LEU A 116 -13.14 -11.70 2.68
N LEU A 117 -13.12 -10.48 3.23
CA LEU A 117 -11.90 -9.87 3.78
C LEU A 117 -11.40 -10.59 5.01
N GLU A 118 -12.30 -10.97 5.93
CA GLU A 118 -11.95 -11.74 7.12
C GLU A 118 -11.38 -13.11 6.75
N ASN A 119 -12.02 -13.84 5.83
CA ASN A 119 -11.53 -15.11 5.32
C ASN A 119 -10.15 -14.96 4.69
N ASN A 120 -9.95 -13.95 3.83
CA ASN A 120 -8.67 -13.70 3.19
C ASN A 120 -7.56 -13.35 4.20
N ARG A 121 -7.88 -12.59 5.26
CA ARG A 121 -6.94 -12.30 6.35
C ARG A 121 -6.54 -13.56 7.09
N ASN A 122 -7.47 -14.46 7.38
CA ASN A 122 -7.20 -15.74 8.04
C ASN A 122 -6.29 -16.63 7.19
N ASP A 123 -6.51 -16.68 5.86
CA ASP A 123 -5.65 -17.41 4.93
C ASP A 123 -4.22 -16.85 4.90
N MET A 124 -4.09 -15.52 4.82
CA MET A 124 -2.78 -14.86 4.86
C MET A 124 -2.05 -15.11 6.20
N LYS A 125 -2.75 -14.98 7.33
CA LYS A 125 -2.20 -15.23 8.66
C LYS A 125 -1.73 -16.68 8.81
N ARG A 126 -2.52 -17.64 8.33
CA ARG A 126 -2.15 -19.06 8.32
C ARG A 126 -0.87 -19.29 7.53
N ILE A 127 -0.78 -18.78 6.29
CA ILE A 127 0.42 -18.92 5.45
C ILE A 127 1.64 -18.29 6.13
N LEU A 128 1.52 -17.08 6.67
CA LEU A 128 2.64 -16.40 7.35
C LEU A 128 3.16 -17.21 8.55
N ASN A 129 2.26 -17.82 9.33
CA ASN A 129 2.64 -18.65 10.47
C ASN A 129 3.31 -19.96 10.02
N GLU A 130 2.73 -20.65 9.04
CA GLU A 130 3.29 -21.88 8.47
C GLU A 130 4.69 -21.63 7.90
N VAL A 131 4.86 -20.56 7.11
CA VAL A 131 6.17 -20.24 6.51
C VAL A 131 7.18 -19.82 7.58
N ALA A 132 6.78 -19.04 8.59
CA ALA A 132 7.69 -18.67 9.67
C ALA A 132 8.20 -19.91 10.41
N GLU A 133 7.34 -20.91 10.62
CA GLU A 133 7.73 -22.17 11.22
C GLU A 133 8.61 -23.02 10.29
N GLU A 134 8.22 -23.24 9.03
CA GLU A 134 8.97 -24.01 8.03
C GLU A 134 10.37 -23.41 7.76
N CYS A 135 10.51 -22.09 7.86
CA CYS A 135 11.74 -21.37 7.57
C CYS A 135 12.50 -20.89 8.82
N GLU A 136 12.09 -21.31 10.02
CA GLU A 136 12.69 -20.89 11.29
C GLU A 136 12.86 -19.36 11.40
N SER A 137 11.87 -18.63 10.89
CA SER A 137 11.87 -17.17 10.85
C SER A 137 11.04 -16.58 11.98
N ASP A 138 11.36 -15.35 12.37
CA ASP A 138 10.57 -14.58 13.34
C ASP A 138 9.10 -14.46 12.89
N LYS A 139 8.19 -14.93 13.76
CA LYS A 139 6.74 -14.94 13.53
C LYS A 139 6.12 -13.54 13.48
N THR A 140 6.82 -12.52 13.97
CA THR A 140 6.41 -11.11 13.81
C THR A 140 6.82 -10.55 12.45
N TRP A 141 7.64 -11.29 11.68
CA TRP A 141 8.15 -10.86 10.38
C TRP A 141 8.82 -9.48 10.42
N ALA A 142 9.46 -9.16 11.55
CA ALA A 142 10.03 -7.85 11.82
C ALA A 142 9.04 -6.69 11.57
N GLY A 143 7.76 -6.92 11.86
CA GLY A 143 6.66 -5.96 11.68
C GLY A 143 6.10 -5.84 10.26
N ALA A 144 6.59 -6.65 9.30
CA ALA A 144 6.20 -6.55 7.88
C ALA A 144 4.72 -6.81 7.61
N PHE A 145 4.05 -7.57 8.48
CA PHE A 145 2.68 -8.02 8.30
C PHE A 145 1.85 -7.87 9.58
N ASP A 146 2.19 -6.89 10.44
CA ASP A 146 1.49 -6.70 11.71
C ASP A 146 0.00 -6.41 11.54
N ASP A 147 -0.40 -5.76 10.44
CA ASP A 147 -1.80 -5.55 10.06
C ASP A 147 -2.53 -6.89 9.80
N VAL A 148 -1.89 -7.82 9.10
CA VAL A 148 -2.45 -9.16 8.84
C VAL A 148 -2.46 -10.00 10.12
N LEU A 149 -1.36 -10.00 10.87
CA LEU A 149 -1.13 -10.83 12.05
C LEU A 149 -1.94 -10.35 13.27
N GLY A 150 -2.29 -9.07 13.31
CA GLY A 150 -2.94 -8.42 14.44
C GLY A 150 -1.98 -8.12 15.59
N ASN A 151 -0.71 -7.89 15.29
CA ASN A 151 0.28 -7.52 16.30
C ASN A 151 0.21 -6.00 16.52
N THR A 152 0.18 -5.57 17.78
CA THR A 152 0.16 -4.15 18.17
C THR A 152 1.45 -3.68 18.84
N ASN A 153 2.51 -4.51 18.83
CA ASN A 153 3.78 -4.21 19.49
C ASN A 153 4.61 -3.19 18.71
N SER A 154 4.12 -1.95 18.64
CA SER A 154 4.86 -0.79 18.14
C SER A 154 5.60 -0.11 19.29
N THR A 155 6.77 0.46 19.01
CA THR A 155 7.48 1.29 19.99
C THR A 155 6.73 2.61 20.20
N LEU A 156 6.90 3.26 21.36
CA LEU A 156 6.25 4.54 21.65
C LEU A 156 6.52 5.59 20.56
N SER A 157 7.75 5.69 20.08
CA SER A 157 8.10 6.61 18.98
C SER A 157 7.33 6.32 17.68
N VAL A 158 7.06 5.05 17.36
CA VAL A 158 6.25 4.68 16.19
C VAL A 158 4.79 5.05 16.42
N LEU A 159 4.27 4.85 17.63
CA LEU A 159 2.90 5.21 17.99
C LEU A 159 2.69 6.74 17.93
N GLU A 160 3.62 7.52 18.49
CA GLU A 160 3.60 8.99 18.41
C GLU A 160 3.64 9.47 16.97
N GLN A 161 4.50 8.86 16.14
CA GLN A 161 4.57 9.17 14.72
C GLN A 161 3.25 8.86 14.00
N ASN A 162 2.66 7.68 14.23
CA ASN A 162 1.38 7.30 13.62
C ASN A 162 0.26 8.26 14.04
N TYR A 163 0.20 8.62 15.34
CA TYR A 163 -0.74 9.61 15.85
C TYR A 163 -0.60 10.95 15.13
N CYS A 164 0.62 11.45 14.95
CA CYS A 164 0.86 12.73 14.28
C CYS A 164 0.56 12.69 12.78
N VAL A 165 0.90 11.61 12.08
CA VAL A 165 0.55 11.46 10.65
C VAL A 165 -0.97 11.45 10.51
N LEU A 166 -1.69 10.68 11.33
CA LEU A 166 -3.14 10.61 11.28
C LEU A 166 -3.78 11.99 11.50
N ASN A 167 -3.41 12.68 12.58
CA ASN A 167 -3.98 14.00 12.88
C ASN A 167 -3.63 15.01 11.79
N TYR A 168 -2.39 14.99 11.27
CA TYR A 168 -2.00 15.84 10.14
C TYR A 168 -2.89 15.61 8.91
N LEU A 169 -3.21 14.36 8.58
CA LEU A 169 -4.06 14.03 7.42
C LEU A 169 -5.51 14.47 7.59
N LEU A 170 -6.04 14.38 8.80
CA LEU A 170 -7.39 14.81 9.14
C LEU A 170 -7.50 16.34 9.19
N ASP A 171 -6.55 17.01 9.84
CA ASP A 171 -6.54 18.47 10.00
C ASP A 171 -6.33 19.21 8.67
N ASN A 172 -5.69 18.57 7.70
CA ASN A 172 -5.50 19.10 6.35
C ASN A 172 -6.57 18.60 5.36
N GLU A 173 -7.64 17.96 5.84
CA GLU A 173 -8.76 17.46 5.02
C GLU A 173 -8.31 16.58 3.83
N ILE A 174 -7.19 15.87 4.02
CA ILE A 174 -6.69 14.93 3.02
C ILE A 174 -7.56 13.69 3.03
N ILE A 175 -7.86 13.20 4.24
CA ILE A 175 -8.88 12.20 4.53
C ILE A 175 -10.07 12.92 5.17
N GLU A 176 -11.25 12.78 4.58
CA GLU A 176 -12.49 13.39 5.04
C GLU A 176 -13.36 12.34 5.74
N VAL A 177 -13.47 12.46 7.06
CA VAL A 177 -14.21 11.54 7.95
C VAL A 177 -14.80 12.35 9.10
N GLU A 178 -16.09 12.15 9.39
CA GLU A 178 -16.79 12.96 10.39
C GLU A 178 -16.43 12.56 11.84
N ASN A 179 -16.20 11.27 12.09
CA ASN A 179 -16.00 10.72 13.44
C ASN A 179 -14.85 9.70 13.51
N ALA A 180 -13.67 10.05 13.01
CA ALA A 180 -12.50 9.18 13.17
C ALA A 180 -11.92 9.25 14.58
N ASN A 181 -11.61 8.09 15.16
CA ASN A 181 -10.82 8.02 16.38
C ASN A 181 -9.39 8.52 16.09
N ARG A 182 -9.05 9.71 16.59
CA ARG A 182 -7.75 10.36 16.40
C ARG A 182 -6.62 9.77 17.26
N ASN A 183 -6.94 8.96 18.26
CA ASN A 183 -5.98 8.28 19.13
C ASN A 183 -6.38 6.80 19.32
N PRO A 184 -6.34 5.97 18.26
CA PRO A 184 -6.79 4.58 18.33
C PRO A 184 -5.98 3.73 19.30
N GLU A 185 -4.70 4.04 19.46
CA GLU A 185 -3.76 3.32 20.33
C GLU A 185 -3.75 3.85 21.77
N ASN A 186 -4.58 4.86 22.08
CA ASN A 186 -4.72 5.47 23.40
C ASN A 186 -3.38 5.84 24.07
N ILE A 187 -2.47 6.45 23.30
CA ILE A 187 -1.18 6.91 23.83
C ILE A 187 -1.31 8.22 24.61
N ASP A 188 -0.35 8.49 25.50
CA ASP A 188 -0.24 9.79 26.16
C ASP A 188 0.19 10.86 25.15
N ILE A 189 -0.71 11.83 24.92
CA ILE A 189 -0.52 12.92 23.95
C ILE A 189 0.01 14.21 24.58
N SER A 190 0.20 14.26 25.90
CA SER A 190 0.46 15.50 26.64
C SER A 190 1.74 16.24 26.22
N ASN A 191 2.74 15.51 25.71
CA ASN A 191 4.04 16.05 25.32
C ASN A 191 4.39 15.81 23.84
N ILE A 192 3.44 15.37 23.02
CA ILE A 192 3.70 15.08 21.60
C ILE A 192 3.69 16.39 20.80
N ASN A 193 4.78 16.66 20.10
CA ASN A 193 4.88 17.79 19.15
C ASN A 193 4.78 17.28 17.70
N CYS A 194 3.57 17.27 17.16
CA CYS A 194 3.33 16.76 15.82
C CYS A 194 3.93 17.59 14.69
N ASP A 195 4.09 18.90 14.86
CA ASP A 195 4.74 19.74 13.85
C ASP A 195 6.21 19.34 13.65
N VAL A 196 6.93 19.11 14.76
CA VAL A 196 8.33 18.67 14.71
C VAL A 196 8.44 17.27 14.11
N ILE A 197 7.60 16.33 14.54
CA ILE A 197 7.58 14.96 14.03
C ILE A 197 7.30 14.94 12.52
N MET A 198 6.29 15.68 12.06
CA MET A 198 5.92 15.72 10.64
C MET A 198 6.99 16.39 9.78
N ASN A 199 7.60 17.49 10.26
CA ASN A 199 8.68 18.15 9.53
C ASN A 199 9.91 17.25 9.39
N ASN A 200 10.30 16.55 10.45
CA ASN A 200 11.38 15.58 10.41
C ASN A 200 11.07 14.43 9.44
N TYR A 201 9.82 13.95 9.44
CA TYR A 201 9.38 12.90 8.53
C TYR A 201 9.49 13.30 7.05
N PHE A 202 8.97 14.48 6.67
CA PHE A 202 9.05 14.96 5.29
C PHE A 202 10.50 15.21 4.86
N THR A 203 11.33 15.78 5.74
CA THR A 203 12.76 16.01 5.47
C THR A 203 13.48 14.70 5.20
N LYS A 204 13.23 13.67 6.02
CA LYS A 204 13.81 12.33 5.83
C LYS A 204 13.40 11.72 4.50
N LEU A 205 12.11 11.78 4.14
CA LEU A 205 11.64 11.26 2.86
C LEU A 205 12.31 11.94 1.67
N GLN A 206 12.46 13.26 1.70
CA GLN A 206 13.15 14.00 0.63
C GLN A 206 14.61 13.56 0.50
N ASN A 207 15.31 13.37 1.63
CA ASN A 207 16.69 12.90 1.65
C ASN A 207 16.82 11.47 1.13
N ASP A 208 15.95 10.55 1.54
CA ASP A 208 15.95 9.15 1.09
C ASP A 208 15.78 9.05 -0.43
N VAL A 209 14.93 9.90 -1.02
CA VAL A 209 14.75 9.93 -2.48
C VAL A 209 15.98 10.54 -3.16
N LYS A 210 16.51 11.65 -2.63
CA LYS A 210 17.74 12.25 -3.14
C LYS A 210 18.88 11.24 -3.20
N GLU A 211 19.11 10.50 -2.12
CA GLU A 211 20.16 9.48 -2.04
C GLU A 211 19.95 8.40 -3.11
N LYS A 212 18.76 7.80 -3.17
CA LYS A 212 18.45 6.75 -4.15
C LYS A 212 18.62 7.18 -5.61
N TYR A 213 18.18 8.39 -5.95
CA TYR A 213 18.28 8.87 -7.32
C TYR A 213 19.67 9.40 -7.66
N SER A 214 20.40 9.99 -6.71
CA SER A 214 21.80 10.37 -6.92
C SER A 214 22.70 9.17 -7.22
N THR A 215 22.31 7.97 -6.78
CA THR A 215 23.02 6.73 -7.11
C THR A 215 22.58 6.09 -8.43
N SER A 216 21.51 6.56 -9.07
CA SER A 216 20.91 5.91 -10.25
C SER A 216 20.72 6.81 -11.47
N SER A 217 20.75 8.13 -11.32
CA SER A 217 20.57 9.10 -12.40
C SER A 217 21.89 9.83 -12.67
N GLU A 218 22.26 9.92 -13.95
CA GLU A 218 23.42 10.69 -14.42
C GLU A 218 23.03 12.16 -14.78
N ASP A 219 21.74 12.52 -14.73
CA ASP A 219 21.23 13.84 -15.11
C ASP A 219 20.72 14.63 -13.88
N GLU A 220 21.50 15.62 -13.46
CA GLU A 220 21.17 16.53 -12.34
C GLU A 220 19.84 17.29 -12.56
N GLY A 221 19.45 17.56 -13.82
CA GLY A 221 18.23 18.27 -14.16
C GLY A 221 16.96 17.44 -13.93
N GLU A 222 17.01 16.14 -14.25
CA GLU A 222 15.91 15.21 -13.94
C GLU A 222 15.71 15.09 -12.43
N LEU A 223 16.82 14.98 -11.67
CA LEU A 223 16.80 14.90 -10.22
C LEU A 223 16.22 16.17 -9.59
N GLU A 224 16.61 17.35 -10.08
CA GLU A 224 16.07 18.61 -9.60
C GLU A 224 14.57 18.73 -9.87
N CYS A 225 14.12 18.35 -11.08
CA CYS A 225 12.70 18.32 -11.43
C CYS A 225 11.92 17.38 -10.48
N ILE A 226 12.40 16.16 -10.27
CA ILE A 226 11.77 15.18 -9.37
C ILE A 226 11.69 15.75 -7.94
N GLN A 227 12.75 16.39 -7.44
CA GLN A 227 12.76 17.02 -6.12
C GLN A 227 11.72 18.15 -5.99
N GLN A 228 11.60 19.02 -7.00
CA GLN A 228 10.61 20.08 -7.02
C GLN A 228 9.17 19.52 -7.04
N LYS A 229 8.95 18.41 -7.74
CA LYS A 229 7.64 17.72 -7.76
C LYS A 229 7.35 16.96 -6.46
N MET A 230 8.37 16.57 -5.69
CA MET A 230 8.25 15.98 -4.33
C MET A 230 7.99 17.02 -3.23
N ASN A 231 7.00 17.88 -3.46
CA ASN A 231 6.56 18.82 -2.44
C ASN A 231 5.75 18.14 -1.33
N LYS A 232 5.59 18.85 -0.21
CA LYS A 232 4.85 18.39 0.98
C LYS A 232 3.46 17.83 0.63
N LYS A 233 2.75 18.46 -0.32
CA LYS A 233 1.41 18.04 -0.74
C LYS A 233 1.42 16.64 -1.36
N ASN A 234 2.34 16.36 -2.25
CA ASN A 234 2.43 15.05 -2.92
C ASN A 234 2.88 13.95 -1.96
N LEU A 235 3.84 14.24 -1.08
CA LEU A 235 4.24 13.31 -0.02
C LEU A 235 3.08 13.02 0.95
N THR A 236 2.28 14.04 1.28
CA THR A 236 1.09 13.90 2.12
C THR A 236 0.05 12.97 1.47
N THR A 237 -0.20 13.09 0.17
CA THR A 237 -1.09 12.17 -0.55
C THR A 237 -0.61 10.72 -0.45
N ILE A 238 0.68 10.48 -0.63
CA ILE A 238 1.26 9.13 -0.51
C ILE A 238 1.10 8.59 0.91
N LEU A 239 1.24 9.44 1.94
CA LEU A 239 1.01 9.05 3.33
C LEU A 239 -0.43 8.65 3.58
N ALA A 240 -1.37 9.45 3.08
CA ALA A 240 -2.80 9.24 3.25
C ALA A 240 -3.27 7.87 2.76
N VAL A 241 -2.69 7.38 1.66
CA VAL A 241 -2.98 6.05 1.10
C VAL A 241 -2.70 4.92 2.10
N ASN A 242 -1.80 5.12 3.09
CA ASN A 242 -1.47 4.08 4.07
C ASN A 242 -2.28 4.19 5.34
N GLU A 243 -2.53 5.41 5.78
CA GLU A 243 -3.24 5.63 7.04
C GLU A 243 -4.72 5.33 6.88
N ILE A 244 -5.30 5.52 5.69
CA ILE A 244 -6.69 5.19 5.43
C ILE A 244 -7.03 3.71 5.67
N GLU A 245 -6.07 2.79 5.47
CA GLU A 245 -6.29 1.37 5.73
C GLU A 245 -6.43 1.07 7.22
N LYS A 246 -5.67 1.80 8.04
CA LYS A 246 -5.61 1.66 9.49
C LYS A 246 -6.82 2.29 10.19
N LEU A 247 -7.56 3.15 9.49
CA LEU A 247 -8.77 3.76 10.02
C LEU A 247 -9.90 2.73 10.15
N ASP A 248 -10.45 2.66 11.35
CA ASP A 248 -11.72 1.97 11.65
C ASP A 248 -12.89 2.88 11.25
N ILE A 249 -13.15 2.93 9.94
CA ILE A 249 -14.21 3.74 9.32
C ILE A 249 -15.09 2.85 8.43
N PRO A 250 -16.34 3.25 8.18
CA PRO A 250 -17.23 2.53 7.28
C PRO A 250 -16.59 2.30 5.90
N LEU A 251 -16.84 1.12 5.31
CA LEU A 251 -16.27 0.74 4.02
C LEU A 251 -16.55 1.75 2.91
N ASP A 252 -17.76 2.33 2.90
CA ASP A 252 -18.13 3.33 1.89
C ASP A 252 -17.36 4.66 2.06
N GLU A 253 -17.08 5.08 3.29
CA GLU A 253 -16.19 6.22 3.57
C GLU A 253 -14.76 5.93 3.15
N LYS A 254 -14.27 4.72 3.45
CA LYS A 254 -12.96 4.24 3.02
C LYS A 254 -12.84 4.28 1.50
N ARG A 255 -13.83 3.77 0.76
CA ARG A 255 -13.88 3.79 -0.72
C ARG A 255 -13.88 5.20 -1.29
N ARG A 256 -14.70 6.12 -0.76
CA ARG A 256 -14.73 7.52 -1.21
C ARG A 256 -13.37 8.19 -1.05
N ASN A 257 -12.75 8.03 0.10
CA ASN A 257 -11.42 8.59 0.37
C ASN A 257 -10.34 7.93 -0.49
N LYS A 258 -10.36 6.59 -0.69
CA LYS A 258 -9.45 5.91 -1.62
C LYS A 258 -9.54 6.50 -3.03
N ALA A 259 -10.75 6.64 -3.59
CA ALA A 259 -10.94 7.22 -4.92
C ALA A 259 -10.44 8.67 -5.04
N LYS A 260 -10.58 9.49 -3.98
CA LYS A 260 -9.99 10.84 -3.93
C LYS A 260 -8.46 10.79 -3.94
N LEU A 261 -7.86 9.94 -3.09
CA LEU A 261 -6.41 9.78 -2.98
C LEU A 261 -5.78 9.21 -4.26
N GLU A 262 -6.48 8.33 -4.96
CA GLU A 262 -6.09 7.85 -6.29
C GLU A 262 -5.94 8.99 -7.29
N LYS A 263 -6.97 9.84 -7.42
CA LYS A 263 -6.92 11.00 -8.34
C LYS A 263 -5.75 11.94 -8.02
N LEU A 264 -5.50 12.19 -6.74
CA LEU A 264 -4.37 13.00 -6.29
C LEU A 264 -3.02 12.33 -6.61
N THR A 265 -2.92 11.02 -6.43
CA THR A 265 -1.71 10.25 -6.71
C THR A 265 -1.41 10.18 -8.21
N GLN A 266 -2.44 9.99 -9.05
CA GLN A 266 -2.29 9.99 -10.52
C GLN A 266 -1.70 11.31 -11.02
N LYS A 267 -2.16 12.44 -10.48
CA LYS A 267 -1.61 13.74 -10.82
C LYS A 267 -0.13 13.83 -10.47
N TYR A 268 0.24 13.41 -9.26
CA TYR A 268 1.64 13.41 -8.82
C TYR A 268 2.52 12.52 -9.72
N VAL A 269 2.04 11.34 -10.06
CA VAL A 269 2.75 10.43 -10.96
C VAL A 269 2.99 11.07 -12.31
N LYS A 270 1.97 11.65 -12.94
CA LYS A 270 2.12 12.39 -14.20
C LYS A 270 3.18 13.49 -14.09
N ASP A 271 3.16 14.24 -12.99
CA ASP A 271 4.12 15.31 -12.74
C ASP A 271 5.56 14.78 -12.66
N ILE A 272 5.79 13.62 -12.03
CA ILE A 272 7.11 12.98 -11.96
C ILE A 272 7.55 12.41 -13.30
N PHE A 273 6.65 11.78 -14.07
CA PHE A 273 6.98 11.25 -15.40
C PHE A 273 7.41 12.35 -16.37
N SER A 274 6.84 13.56 -16.26
CA SER A 274 7.25 14.70 -17.08
C SER A 274 8.69 15.19 -16.79
N CYS A 275 9.32 14.71 -15.72
CA CYS A 275 10.72 15.02 -15.42
C CYS A 275 11.72 14.09 -16.12
N VAL A 276 11.25 12.97 -16.71
CA VAL A 276 12.08 11.89 -17.26
C VAL A 276 11.75 11.62 -18.74
N LEU A 277 10.78 12.35 -19.30
CA LEU A 277 10.33 12.28 -20.70
C LEU A 277 10.60 13.61 -21.40
#